data_AF-A0A182FSL9-F1
#
_entry.id   AF-A0A182FSL9-F1
#
_cell.length_a   1.000
_cell.length_b   1.000
_cell.length_c   1.000
_cell.angle_alpha   90.00
_cell.angle_beta   90.00
_cell.angle_gamma   90.00
#
_symmetry.space_group_name_H-M   'P 1'
#
loop_
_entity.id
_entity.type
_entity.pdbx_description
1 polymer ?
#
loop_
_entity_poly.entity_id
_entity_poly.type
_entity_poly.pdbx_seq_one_letter_code
_entity_poly.pdbx_strand_id
1 'polypeptide(L)'
;MALVLRNIYEGFNYFFTEYKDPRVEHYPLLGSPWPIVTIIIIYLKFVKVWGPEMMKNRKAFQLTSLMNVYNIIQIFLNLYIGIVGGLNSYFTDDYSWSCEPINQKGSTSRKKLIFVTYLYFISKIIDLLDTVFFVMRKKYSQITFLHTYHHAGMVVATYVFTKFLAGSHATLLGLINSFVHVIMYFYYFLTSFKPELKNSLWWKKHITQVQLLQFTILMLHFGVPLIGGYCEFPKVLLFIGLTQNLFMFTLFADFYIKTYITKTKLCFSASIITIVNLCEMTTAAMALLFENYKELFFKRRDERSAQLPLAGSPVLIVGLVTAYLYFVLRWGPRYMINRKPFDLRNIIKAYNLFQVVANSILFLRIFYNVFVQYNEFSFHCQLIDYSRSQRGMDEVFFSYAYFGLKLLDLADTIFFVLRKKQSHVSFLHVYHHSLMVITTYCGLIFVPGGHVLMLGLWNTLVHAVMYFYYFLTSLGTSKNNIWWKQHLTRLQLIQFIHIAFHFGRPLLSGDCKFPTFWLWYGFIQAIFVLALFLDFYLKAYSSQQAKGMANYKEHKSC
;
A
#
# COMPACT_ATOMS: atom_id res chain seq x y z
N MET A 1 31.57 1.28 -6.21
CA MET A 1 30.73 0.50 -5.28
C MET A 1 31.01 0.84 -3.82
N ALA A 2 32.27 0.80 -3.35
CA ALA A 2 32.64 1.15 -1.97
C ALA A 2 32.26 2.60 -1.57
N LEU A 3 32.48 3.58 -2.44
CA LEU A 3 32.08 4.98 -2.20
C LEU A 3 30.56 5.14 -2.05
N VAL A 4 29.78 4.42 -2.86
CA VAL A 4 28.32 4.45 -2.79
C VAL A 4 27.82 3.82 -1.48
N LEU A 5 28.38 2.68 -1.09
CA LEU A 5 28.04 2.03 0.18
C LEU A 5 28.43 2.88 1.39
N ARG A 6 29.58 3.55 1.32
CA ARG A 6 30.05 4.49 2.34
C ARG A 6 29.09 5.68 2.48
N ASN A 7 28.70 6.31 1.37
CA ASN A 7 27.78 7.44 1.40
C ASN A 7 26.37 7.03 1.88
N ILE A 8 25.91 5.83 1.53
CA ILE A 8 24.64 5.28 2.06
C ILE A 8 24.74 5.07 3.58
N TYR A 9 25.86 4.50 4.05
CA TYR A 9 26.09 4.27 5.47
C TYR A 9 26.21 5.58 6.26
N GLU A 10 26.95 6.55 5.74
CA GLU A 10 27.11 7.88 6.35
C GLU A 10 25.79 8.65 6.38
N GLY A 11 25.03 8.66 5.27
CA GLY A 11 23.71 9.31 5.23
C GLY A 11 22.67 8.64 6.14
N PHE A 12 22.69 7.31 6.20
CA PHE A 12 21.84 6.55 7.14
C PHE A 12 22.19 6.88 8.58
N ASN A 13 23.47 6.89 8.94
CA ASN A 13 23.93 7.24 10.28
C ASN A 13 23.56 8.68 10.63
N TYR A 14 23.80 9.63 9.72
CA TYR A 14 23.42 11.04 9.89
C TYR A 14 21.94 11.18 10.21
N PHE A 15 21.06 10.57 9.42
CA PHE A 15 19.62 10.61 9.67
C PHE A 15 19.25 10.01 11.04
N PHE A 16 19.85 8.87 11.39
CA PHE A 16 19.60 8.18 12.65
C PHE A 16 20.18 8.89 13.88
N THR A 17 21.19 9.73 13.73
CA THR A 17 21.79 10.49 14.83
C THR A 17 21.16 11.87 15.00
N GLU A 18 20.84 12.56 13.91
CA GLU A 18 20.32 13.94 13.96
C GLU A 18 18.85 14.01 14.36
N TYR A 19 18.01 13.13 13.79
CA TYR A 19 16.56 13.22 13.99
C TYR A 19 16.04 12.39 15.17
N LYS A 20 16.92 11.68 15.90
CA LYS A 20 16.51 10.80 17.00
C LYS A 20 15.85 11.58 18.14
N ASP A 21 14.85 10.97 18.78
CA ASP A 21 14.36 11.48 20.06
C ASP A 21 15.29 11.00 21.19
N PRO A 22 16.01 11.91 21.88
CA PRO A 22 16.94 11.52 22.95
C PRO A 22 16.22 10.87 24.14
N ARG A 23 14.93 11.13 24.32
CA ARG A 23 14.14 10.63 25.46
C ARG A 23 13.89 9.14 25.39
N VAL A 24 14.03 8.52 24.21
CA VAL A 24 13.77 7.08 24.03
C VAL A 24 15.03 6.23 23.88
N GLU A 25 16.21 6.84 23.91
CA GLU A 25 17.47 6.15 23.61
C GLU A 25 17.83 5.06 24.62
N HIS A 26 17.44 5.25 25.88
CA HIS A 26 17.67 4.30 26.97
C HIS A 26 16.76 3.06 26.90
N TYR A 27 15.70 3.07 26.08
CA TYR A 27 14.81 1.93 25.97
C TYR A 27 15.41 0.80 25.12
N PRO A 28 15.24 -0.47 25.53
CA PRO A 28 15.68 -1.63 24.77
C PRO A 28 15.16 -1.62 23.32
N LEU A 29 15.95 -2.18 22.40
CA LEU A 29 15.64 -2.32 20.97
C LEU A 29 15.51 -1.01 20.16
N LEU A 30 15.56 0.18 20.79
CA LEU A 30 15.52 1.46 20.10
C LEU A 30 16.90 2.05 19.77
N GLY A 31 17.98 1.51 20.34
CA GLY A 31 19.35 1.99 20.09
C GLY A 31 19.79 1.85 18.63
N SER A 32 19.34 0.80 17.94
CA SER A 32 19.72 0.51 16.56
C SER A 32 18.53 -0.09 15.78
N PRO A 33 18.45 0.12 14.46
CA PRO A 33 17.41 -0.49 13.61
C PRO A 33 17.69 -1.96 13.27
N TRP A 34 18.94 -2.41 13.37
CA TRP A 34 19.36 -3.77 12.98
C TRP A 34 18.67 -4.90 13.76
N PRO A 35 18.44 -4.80 15.09
CA PRO A 35 17.64 -5.78 15.81
C PRO A 35 16.24 -5.96 15.24
N ILE A 36 15.57 -4.89 14.84
CA ILE A 36 14.20 -4.95 14.28
C ILE A 36 14.19 -5.57 12.90
N VAL A 37 15.13 -5.17 12.04
CA VAL A 37 15.32 -5.80 10.73
C VAL A 37 15.55 -7.31 10.89
N THR A 38 16.38 -7.71 11.85
CA THR A 38 16.67 -9.11 12.16
C THR A 38 15.42 -9.85 12.64
N ILE A 39 14.65 -9.28 13.57
CA ILE A 39 13.39 -9.86 14.06
C ILE A 39 12.41 -10.08 12.90
N ILE A 40 12.23 -9.10 12.01
CA ILE A 40 11.33 -9.21 10.86
C ILE A 40 11.80 -10.27 9.87
N ILE A 41 13.10 -10.33 9.55
CA ILE A 41 13.65 -11.35 8.64
C ILE A 41 13.44 -12.75 9.22
N ILE A 42 13.74 -12.94 10.52
CA ILE A 42 13.54 -14.21 11.21
C ILE A 42 12.06 -14.58 11.23
N TYR A 43 11.18 -13.64 11.58
CA TYR A 43 9.73 -13.84 11.59
C TYR A 43 9.21 -14.28 10.21
N LEU A 44 9.59 -13.57 9.14
CA LEU A 44 9.15 -13.89 7.78
C LEU A 44 9.68 -15.25 7.30
N LYS A 45 10.96 -15.56 7.59
CA LYS A 45 11.55 -16.87 7.29
C LYS A 45 10.86 -17.99 8.07
N PHE A 46 10.58 -17.78 9.36
CA PHE A 46 9.88 -18.74 10.20
C PHE A 46 8.47 -19.00 9.69
N VAL A 47 7.66 -17.96 9.47
CA VAL A 47 6.26 -18.10 9.07
C VAL A 47 6.10 -18.71 7.67
N LYS A 48 6.98 -18.36 6.73
CA LYS A 48 6.83 -18.80 5.33
C LYS A 48 7.58 -20.09 4.99
N VAL A 49 8.68 -20.40 5.69
CA VAL A 49 9.59 -21.48 5.31
C VAL A 49 9.87 -22.43 6.47
N TRP A 50 10.58 -21.98 7.51
CA TRP A 50 11.11 -22.89 8.53
C TRP A 50 10.00 -23.55 9.36
N GLY A 51 9.02 -22.77 9.79
CA GLY A 51 7.91 -23.26 10.61
C GLY A 51 7.05 -24.28 9.87
N PRO A 52 6.54 -23.98 8.66
CA PRO A 52 5.81 -24.96 7.85
C PRO A 52 6.60 -26.24 7.56
N GLU A 53 7.89 -26.13 7.24
CA GLU A 53 8.75 -27.31 6.97
C GLU A 53 8.95 -28.15 8.24
N MET A 54 9.26 -27.51 9.37
CA MET A 54 9.40 -28.18 10.66
C MET A 54 8.12 -28.89 11.10
N MET A 55 6.96 -28.30 10.77
CA MET A 55 5.65 -28.86 11.10
C MET A 55 5.16 -29.91 10.10
N LYS A 56 5.78 -30.07 8.92
CA LYS A 56 5.31 -30.97 7.85
C LYS A 56 5.00 -32.38 8.37
N ASN A 57 5.95 -32.98 9.09
CA ASN A 57 5.87 -34.34 9.63
C ASN A 57 5.45 -34.42 11.12
N ARG A 58 5.08 -33.29 11.74
CA ARG A 58 4.68 -33.23 13.15
C ARG A 58 3.17 -33.11 13.30
N LYS A 59 2.59 -33.61 14.39
CA LYS A 59 1.18 -33.34 14.73
C LYS A 59 1.03 -31.87 15.17
N ALA A 60 -0.15 -31.29 15.00
CA ALA A 60 -0.43 -29.92 15.44
C ALA A 60 -0.31 -29.83 16.97
N PHE A 61 0.37 -28.81 17.48
CA PHE A 61 0.55 -28.64 18.92
C PHE A 61 -0.74 -28.19 19.62
N GLN A 62 -0.99 -28.73 20.82
CA GLN A 62 -2.08 -28.32 21.71
C GLN A 62 -1.60 -27.16 22.58
N LEU A 63 -1.75 -25.92 22.08
CA LEU A 63 -1.24 -24.71 22.74
C LEU A 63 -2.30 -23.91 23.51
N THR A 64 -3.43 -24.54 23.87
CA THR A 64 -4.61 -23.84 24.41
C THR A 64 -4.30 -23.03 25.66
N SER A 65 -3.65 -23.62 26.67
CA SER A 65 -3.31 -22.92 27.92
C SER A 65 -2.35 -21.75 27.68
N LEU A 66 -1.34 -21.96 26.82
CA LEU A 66 -0.39 -20.91 26.46
C LEU A 66 -1.07 -19.75 25.72
N MET A 67 -1.96 -20.05 24.78
CA MET A 67 -2.75 -19.04 24.07
C MET A 67 -3.70 -18.29 25.01
N ASN A 68 -4.29 -18.95 26.00
CA ASN A 68 -5.15 -18.29 26.99
C ASN A 68 -4.36 -17.27 27.82
N VAL A 69 -3.19 -17.67 28.34
CA VAL A 69 -2.29 -16.77 29.08
C VAL A 69 -1.84 -15.61 28.19
N TYR A 70 -1.43 -15.90 26.97
CA TYR A 70 -1.03 -14.89 25.98
C TYR A 70 -2.16 -13.87 25.70
N ASN A 71 -3.38 -14.34 25.45
CA ASN A 71 -4.51 -13.45 25.17
C ASN A 71 -4.86 -12.59 26.39
N ILE A 72 -4.79 -13.13 27.62
CA ILE A 72 -4.98 -12.36 28.86
C ILE A 72 -3.93 -11.26 28.99
N ILE A 73 -2.65 -11.58 28.80
CA ILE A 73 -1.55 -10.61 28.84
C ILE A 73 -1.79 -9.50 27.80
N GLN A 74 -2.19 -9.87 26.58
CA GLN A 74 -2.50 -8.91 25.53
C GLN A 74 -3.68 -8.00 25.89
N ILE A 75 -4.75 -8.53 26.49
CA ILE A 75 -5.89 -7.73 26.95
C ILE A 75 -5.43 -6.66 27.96
N PHE A 76 -4.72 -7.06 29.01
CA PHE A 76 -4.26 -6.13 30.04
C PHE A 76 -3.22 -5.13 29.51
N LEU A 77 -2.31 -5.57 28.65
CA LEU A 77 -1.30 -4.69 28.04
C LEU A 77 -1.96 -3.62 27.17
N ASN A 78 -2.89 -3.99 26.29
CA ASN A 78 -3.59 -3.03 25.43
C ASN A 78 -4.54 -2.13 26.24
N LEU A 79 -5.15 -2.65 27.32
CA LEU A 79 -5.97 -1.84 28.23
C LEU A 79 -5.13 -0.78 28.94
N TYR A 80 -3.96 -1.15 29.46
CA TYR A 80 -3.02 -0.21 30.09
C TYR A 80 -2.56 0.87 29.11
N ILE A 81 -2.18 0.48 27.89
CA ILE A 81 -1.76 1.42 26.84
C ILE A 81 -2.90 2.40 26.50
N GLY A 82 -4.12 1.90 26.33
CA GLY A 82 -5.27 2.73 26.01
C GLY A 82 -5.62 3.74 27.11
N ILE A 83 -5.69 3.28 28.37
CA ILE A 83 -6.06 4.13 29.51
C ILE A 83 -4.95 5.16 29.80
N VAL A 84 -3.72 4.70 30.03
CA VAL A 84 -2.62 5.60 30.40
C VAL A 84 -2.26 6.51 29.24
N GLY A 85 -2.26 6.00 28.02
CA GLY A 85 -2.01 6.81 26.83
C GLY A 85 -3.08 7.89 26.64
N GLY A 86 -4.37 7.56 26.79
CA GLY A 86 -5.45 8.55 26.71
C GLY A 86 -5.35 9.62 27.80
N LEU A 87 -5.19 9.22 29.06
CA LEU A 87 -5.11 10.12 30.22
C LEU A 87 -3.91 11.07 30.19
N ASN A 88 -2.86 10.75 29.42
CA ASN A 88 -1.64 11.56 29.29
C ASN A 88 -1.47 12.16 27.88
N SER A 89 -2.54 12.14 27.06
CA SER A 89 -2.61 12.84 25.77
C SER A 89 -3.95 13.55 25.64
N TYR A 90 -4.93 12.94 24.98
CA TYR A 90 -6.19 13.58 24.59
C TYR A 90 -7.11 14.03 25.74
N PHE A 91 -6.85 13.59 26.97
CA PHE A 91 -7.54 14.06 28.19
C PHE A 91 -6.70 15.05 29.02
N THR A 92 -5.62 15.59 28.47
CA THR A 92 -4.86 16.70 29.07
C THR A 92 -5.03 17.97 28.25
N ASP A 93 -5.11 19.12 28.92
CA ASP A 93 -5.37 20.42 28.28
C ASP A 93 -4.22 20.88 27.35
N ASP A 94 -3.03 20.30 27.51
CA ASP A 94 -1.82 20.62 26.76
C ASP A 94 -1.65 19.80 25.47
N TYR A 95 -2.59 18.90 25.14
CA TYR A 95 -2.52 18.04 23.97
C TYR A 95 -3.54 18.41 22.90
N SER A 96 -3.07 18.66 21.68
CA SER A 96 -3.95 19.07 20.58
C SER A 96 -4.56 17.87 19.86
N TRP A 97 -5.89 17.83 19.79
CA TRP A 97 -6.62 16.87 18.95
C TRP A 97 -6.43 17.11 17.46
N SER A 98 -6.24 18.36 17.06
CA SER A 98 -6.20 18.78 15.65
C SER A 98 -4.81 18.64 15.05
N CYS A 99 -3.78 19.05 15.78
CA CYS A 99 -2.39 18.88 15.35
C CYS A 99 -1.50 18.89 16.58
N GLU A 100 -0.99 17.71 16.94
CA GLU A 100 0.03 17.61 17.99
C GLU A 100 1.43 17.58 17.36
N PRO A 101 2.24 18.64 17.53
CA PRO A 101 3.58 18.68 16.99
C PRO A 101 4.52 17.68 17.70
N ILE A 102 5.74 17.57 17.18
CA ILE A 102 6.79 16.78 17.83
C ILE A 102 7.31 17.60 19.02
N ASN A 103 6.64 17.49 20.17
CA ASN A 103 7.03 18.20 21.37
C ASN A 103 8.03 17.38 22.19
N GLN A 104 9.26 17.90 22.30
CA GLN A 104 10.34 17.30 23.10
C GLN A 104 10.38 17.76 24.56
N LYS A 105 9.52 18.71 24.98
CA LYS A 105 9.50 19.25 26.34
C LYS A 105 9.12 18.19 27.38
N GLY A 106 9.72 18.32 28.56
CA GLY A 106 9.76 17.28 29.61
C GLY A 106 8.65 17.33 30.66
N SER A 107 7.38 17.45 30.28
CA SER A 107 6.28 17.31 31.25
C SER A 107 6.14 15.87 31.75
N THR A 108 5.68 15.67 32.98
CA THR A 108 5.47 14.33 33.56
C THR A 108 4.48 13.51 32.74
N SER A 109 3.41 14.14 32.24
CA SER A 109 2.44 13.52 31.34
C SER A 109 3.10 13.06 30.04
N ARG A 110 3.99 13.88 29.46
CA ARG A 110 4.69 13.52 28.22
C ARG A 110 5.66 12.35 28.41
N LYS A 111 6.37 12.29 29.54
CA LYS A 111 7.24 11.14 29.87
C LYS A 111 6.44 9.84 29.96
N LYS A 112 5.27 9.87 30.61
CA LYS A 112 4.35 8.72 30.67
C LYS A 112 3.85 8.34 29.27
N LEU A 113 3.50 9.32 28.44
CA LEU A 113 3.03 9.06 27.07
C LEU A 113 4.10 8.41 26.19
N ILE A 114 5.36 8.84 26.31
CA ILE A 114 6.50 8.23 25.61
C ILE A 114 6.69 6.78 26.05
N PHE A 115 6.65 6.53 27.36
CA PHE A 115 6.75 5.16 27.88
C PHE A 115 5.61 4.28 27.35
N VAL A 116 4.37 4.78 27.32
CA VAL A 116 3.23 4.05 26.73
C VAL A 116 3.41 3.82 25.23
N THR A 117 3.98 4.79 24.51
CA THR A 117 4.33 4.65 23.08
C THR A 117 5.35 3.52 22.87
N TYR A 118 6.36 3.44 23.74
CA TYR A 118 7.31 2.33 23.76
C TYR A 118 6.63 0.98 24.08
N LEU A 119 5.75 0.93 25.08
CA LEU A 119 4.98 -0.29 25.39
C LEU A 119 4.11 -0.73 24.20
N TYR A 120 3.52 0.20 23.45
CA TYR A 120 2.76 -0.11 22.24
C TYR A 120 3.65 -0.74 21.15
N PHE A 121 4.86 -0.20 20.95
CA PHE A 121 5.85 -0.82 20.06
C PHE A 121 6.21 -2.25 20.50
N ILE A 122 6.49 -2.47 21.79
CA ILE A 122 6.76 -3.81 22.32
C ILE A 122 5.54 -4.74 22.14
N SER A 123 4.33 -4.25 22.35
CA SER A 123 3.09 -5.00 22.09
C SER A 123 3.03 -5.48 20.64
N LYS A 124 3.42 -4.67 19.64
CA LYS A 124 3.43 -5.10 18.23
C LYS A 124 4.46 -6.21 17.96
N ILE A 125 5.59 -6.23 18.66
CA ILE A 125 6.55 -7.33 18.58
C ILE A 125 5.93 -8.61 19.17
N ILE A 126 5.23 -8.49 20.30
CA ILE A 126 4.54 -9.61 20.93
C ILE A 126 3.40 -10.14 20.03
N ASP A 127 2.68 -9.26 19.32
CA ASP A 127 1.64 -9.61 18.34
C ASP A 127 2.16 -10.55 17.22
N LEU A 128 3.49 -10.61 16.96
CA LEU A 128 4.04 -11.56 15.98
C LEU A 128 3.78 -13.02 16.39
N LEU A 129 3.64 -13.30 17.70
CA LEU A 129 3.36 -14.63 18.24
C LEU A 129 2.02 -15.20 17.77
N ASP A 130 1.04 -14.38 17.40
CA ASP A 130 -0.23 -14.85 16.80
C ASP A 130 0.03 -15.75 15.59
N THR A 131 0.95 -15.31 14.74
CA THR A 131 1.31 -16.03 13.51
C THR A 131 2.11 -17.28 13.83
N VAL A 132 2.95 -17.24 14.87
CA VAL A 132 3.68 -18.40 15.37
C VAL A 132 2.70 -19.46 15.86
N PHE A 133 1.67 -19.09 16.63
CA PHE A 133 0.62 -20.02 17.06
C PHE A 133 -0.14 -20.62 15.88
N PHE A 134 -0.42 -19.84 14.82
CA PHE A 134 -1.07 -20.39 13.61
C PHE A 134 -0.21 -21.45 12.92
N VAL A 135 1.09 -21.22 12.79
CA VAL A 135 2.04 -22.19 12.20
C VAL A 135 2.09 -23.47 13.06
N MET A 136 2.32 -23.32 14.36
CA MET A 136 2.46 -24.46 15.29
C MET A 136 1.18 -25.29 15.42
N ARG A 137 0.01 -24.70 15.16
CA ARG A 137 -1.30 -25.38 15.14
C ARG A 137 -1.72 -25.86 13.74
N LYS A 138 -0.87 -25.71 12.72
CA LYS A 138 -1.19 -26.00 11.31
C LYS A 138 -2.44 -25.28 10.79
N LYS A 139 -2.71 -24.07 11.27
CA LYS A 139 -3.83 -23.23 10.81
C LYS A 139 -3.38 -22.26 9.72
N TYR A 140 -2.78 -22.78 8.66
CA TYR A 140 -2.20 -21.98 7.56
C TYR A 140 -3.22 -21.10 6.83
N SER A 141 -4.51 -21.47 6.85
CA SER A 141 -5.58 -20.63 6.28
C SER A 141 -5.76 -19.28 6.98
N GLN A 142 -5.25 -19.13 8.21
CA GLN A 142 -5.25 -17.86 8.95
C GLN A 142 -4.05 -16.97 8.61
N ILE A 143 -2.97 -17.55 8.05
CA ILE A 143 -1.77 -16.82 7.64
C ILE A 143 -2.00 -16.23 6.25
N THR A 144 -2.84 -15.20 6.21
CA THR A 144 -3.14 -14.46 4.99
C THR A 144 -2.08 -13.40 4.71
N PHE A 145 -1.99 -12.93 3.47
CA PHE A 145 -1.15 -11.78 3.14
C PHE A 145 -1.47 -10.56 4.00
N LEU A 146 -2.77 -10.28 4.20
CA LEU A 146 -3.24 -9.19 5.08
C LEU A 146 -2.63 -9.31 6.48
N HIS A 147 -2.72 -10.50 7.09
CA HIS A 147 -2.18 -10.77 8.42
C HIS A 147 -0.66 -10.53 8.46
N THR A 148 0.10 -11.19 7.58
CA THR A 148 1.57 -11.10 7.61
C THR A 148 2.08 -9.70 7.25
N TYR A 149 1.44 -9.02 6.27
CA TYR A 149 1.77 -7.65 5.90
C TYR A 149 1.52 -6.68 7.06
N HIS A 150 0.35 -6.78 7.69
CA HIS A 150 0.00 -5.92 8.82
C HIS A 150 0.95 -6.14 10.00
N HIS A 151 1.14 -7.38 10.46
CA HIS A 151 1.98 -7.68 11.63
C HIS A 151 3.45 -7.28 11.42
N ALA A 152 4.03 -7.56 10.24
CA ALA A 152 5.40 -7.14 9.95
C ALA A 152 5.51 -5.61 9.77
N GLY A 153 4.56 -5.01 9.05
CA GLY A 153 4.54 -3.58 8.79
C GLY A 153 4.36 -2.74 10.06
N MET A 154 3.48 -3.17 10.96
CA MET A 154 3.21 -2.46 12.22
C MET A 154 4.43 -2.42 13.14
N VAL A 155 5.24 -3.47 13.20
CA VAL A 155 6.50 -3.47 13.98
C VAL A 155 7.50 -2.44 13.43
N VAL A 156 7.66 -2.38 12.10
CA VAL A 156 8.54 -1.39 11.47
C VAL A 156 7.99 0.04 11.65
N ALA A 157 6.70 0.24 11.43
CA ALA A 157 6.06 1.54 11.57
C ALA A 157 6.13 2.08 13.00
N THR A 158 5.86 1.22 13.99
CA THR A 158 5.93 1.60 15.42
C THR A 158 7.37 1.79 15.90
N TYR A 159 8.35 1.07 15.36
CA TYR A 159 9.76 1.37 15.63
C TYR A 159 10.13 2.79 15.18
N VAL A 160 9.84 3.14 13.93
CA VAL A 160 10.11 4.48 13.37
C VAL A 160 9.35 5.53 14.19
N PHE A 161 8.08 5.27 14.52
CA PHE A 161 7.28 6.19 15.32
C PHE A 161 7.87 6.43 16.71
N THR A 162 8.17 5.37 17.45
CA THR A 162 8.72 5.52 18.81
C THR A 162 10.10 6.15 18.79
N LYS A 163 10.94 5.87 17.77
CA LYS A 163 12.31 6.40 17.68
C LYS A 163 12.37 7.90 17.38
N PHE A 164 11.47 8.40 16.54
CA PHE A 164 11.57 9.76 15.98
C PHE A 164 10.41 10.69 16.38
N LEU A 165 9.26 10.14 16.80
CA LEU A 165 7.98 10.87 16.82
C LEU A 165 7.16 10.59 18.09
N ALA A 166 7.78 10.07 19.15
CA ALA A 166 7.06 9.59 20.33
C ALA A 166 6.13 10.66 20.94
N GLY A 167 4.89 10.25 21.21
CA GLY A 167 3.84 11.08 21.80
C GLY A 167 3.22 12.15 20.88
N SER A 168 3.64 12.27 19.62
CA SER A 168 3.10 13.28 18.68
C SER A 168 1.74 12.88 18.06
N HIS A 169 1.29 13.62 17.04
CA HIS A 169 0.01 13.43 16.32
C HIS A 169 -0.41 11.98 16.05
N ALA A 170 0.54 11.09 15.72
CA ALA A 170 0.24 9.69 15.41
C ALA A 170 -0.14 8.82 16.64
N THR A 171 -0.11 9.37 17.85
CA THR A 171 -0.47 8.68 19.10
C THR A 171 -1.90 8.12 19.08
N LEU A 172 -2.86 8.82 18.45
CA LEU A 172 -4.26 8.34 18.34
C LEU A 172 -4.35 6.95 17.71
N LEU A 173 -3.47 6.64 16.75
CA LEU A 173 -3.40 5.33 16.12
C LEU A 173 -3.16 4.24 17.15
N GLY A 174 -2.18 4.45 18.04
CA GLY A 174 -1.87 3.52 19.12
C GLY A 174 -3.04 3.33 20.08
N LEU A 175 -3.71 4.42 20.47
CA LEU A 175 -4.82 4.37 21.43
C LEU A 175 -6.04 3.63 20.88
N ILE A 176 -6.52 4.02 19.70
CA ILE A 176 -7.69 3.38 19.10
C ILE A 176 -7.36 1.93 18.74
N ASN A 177 -6.16 1.65 18.21
CA ASN A 177 -5.77 0.28 17.93
C ASN A 177 -5.73 -0.58 19.20
N SER A 178 -5.22 -0.04 20.31
CA SER A 178 -5.18 -0.74 21.60
C SER A 178 -6.59 -1.04 22.10
N PHE A 179 -7.53 -0.08 22.01
CA PHE A 179 -8.94 -0.31 22.32
C PHE A 179 -9.55 -1.45 21.49
N VAL A 180 -9.32 -1.45 20.17
CA VAL A 180 -9.81 -2.53 19.30
C VAL A 180 -9.12 -3.87 19.60
N HIS A 181 -7.84 -3.85 19.95
CA HIS A 181 -7.10 -5.06 20.35
C HIS A 181 -7.60 -5.64 21.66
N VAL A 182 -8.05 -4.84 22.64
CA VAL A 182 -8.73 -5.35 23.85
C VAL A 182 -9.95 -6.19 23.46
N ILE A 183 -10.81 -5.68 22.58
CA ILE A 183 -12.02 -6.39 22.11
C ILE A 183 -11.64 -7.67 21.34
N MET A 184 -10.67 -7.57 20.43
CA MET A 184 -10.23 -8.69 19.59
C MET A 184 -9.59 -9.82 20.42
N TYR A 185 -8.66 -9.49 21.32
CA TYR A 185 -8.00 -10.50 22.15
C TYR A 185 -8.94 -11.09 23.21
N PHE A 186 -9.92 -10.32 23.69
CA PHE A 186 -11.00 -10.86 24.52
C PHE A 186 -11.81 -11.92 23.77
N TYR A 187 -12.13 -11.68 22.50
CA TYR A 187 -12.77 -12.70 21.65
C TYR A 187 -11.87 -13.94 21.44
N TYR A 188 -10.56 -13.76 21.21
CA TYR A 188 -9.63 -14.87 21.06
C TYR A 188 -9.46 -15.67 22.36
N PHE A 189 -9.44 -15.01 23.51
CA PHE A 189 -9.45 -15.65 24.81
C PHE A 189 -10.69 -16.51 24.99
N LEU A 190 -11.89 -15.96 24.79
CA LEU A 190 -13.15 -16.71 24.95
C LEU A 190 -13.23 -17.92 24.02
N THR A 191 -12.86 -17.76 22.75
CA THR A 191 -12.90 -18.87 21.77
C THR A 191 -11.83 -19.93 21.98
N SER A 192 -10.75 -19.61 22.70
CA SER A 192 -9.72 -20.57 23.10
C SER A 192 -10.05 -21.26 24.43
N PHE A 193 -10.64 -20.54 25.40
CA PHE A 193 -11.04 -21.07 26.69
C PHE A 193 -12.26 -22.00 26.61
N LYS A 194 -13.28 -21.64 25.83
CA LYS A 194 -14.44 -22.47 25.55
C LYS A 194 -14.67 -22.59 24.04
N PRO A 195 -14.10 -23.62 23.38
CA PRO A 195 -14.25 -23.82 21.94
C PRO A 195 -15.71 -23.94 21.48
N GLU A 196 -16.60 -24.43 22.35
CA GLU A 196 -18.05 -24.50 22.12
C GLU A 196 -18.69 -23.13 21.86
N LEU A 197 -18.14 -22.06 22.46
CA LEU A 197 -18.62 -20.69 22.24
C LEU A 197 -18.25 -20.15 20.85
N LYS A 198 -17.29 -20.76 20.15
CA LYS A 198 -16.80 -20.24 18.87
C LYS A 198 -17.90 -20.08 17.82
N ASN A 199 -18.91 -20.95 17.86
CA ASN A 199 -20.04 -20.91 16.94
C ASN A 199 -21.23 -20.10 17.48
N SER A 200 -21.31 -19.82 18.79
CA SER A 200 -22.40 -19.08 19.42
C SER A 200 -22.13 -17.58 19.60
N LEU A 201 -20.88 -17.12 19.43
CA LEU A 201 -20.53 -15.70 19.55
C LEU A 201 -20.97 -14.89 18.32
N TRP A 202 -22.22 -14.41 18.37
CA TRP A 202 -22.87 -13.58 17.35
C TRP A 202 -22.09 -12.29 17.02
N TRP A 203 -21.34 -11.73 17.97
CA TRP A 203 -20.65 -10.45 17.82
C TRP A 203 -19.34 -10.49 17.01
N LYS A 204 -18.92 -11.64 16.49
CA LYS A 204 -17.68 -11.76 15.70
C LYS A 204 -17.65 -10.78 14.52
N LYS A 205 -18.82 -10.58 13.88
CA LYS A 205 -19.00 -9.61 12.79
C LYS A 205 -18.80 -8.17 13.26
N HIS A 206 -19.22 -7.83 14.48
CA HIS A 206 -19.10 -6.49 15.05
C HIS A 206 -17.65 -6.12 15.35
N ILE A 207 -16.79 -7.08 15.69
CA ILE A 207 -15.33 -6.83 15.84
C ILE A 207 -14.76 -6.25 14.55
N THR A 208 -15.10 -6.86 13.41
CA THR A 208 -14.64 -6.37 12.09
C THR A 208 -15.25 -5.02 11.72
N GLN A 209 -16.48 -4.72 12.16
CA GLN A 209 -17.08 -3.39 11.97
C GLN A 209 -16.36 -2.31 12.80
N VAL A 210 -16.00 -2.62 14.04
CA VAL A 210 -15.21 -1.72 14.90
C VAL A 210 -13.82 -1.47 14.30
N GLN A 211 -13.18 -2.49 13.72
CA GLN A 211 -11.91 -2.33 12.99
C GLN A 211 -12.06 -1.39 11.77
N LEU A 212 -13.14 -1.50 11.00
CA LEU A 212 -13.42 -0.59 9.89
C LEU A 212 -13.68 0.85 10.35
N LEU A 213 -14.38 1.01 11.48
CA LEU A 213 -14.61 2.30 12.10
C LEU A 213 -13.29 2.93 12.57
N GLN A 214 -12.40 2.16 13.21
CA GLN A 214 -11.06 2.61 13.58
C GLN A 214 -10.32 3.18 12.36
N PHE A 215 -10.24 2.44 11.25
CA PHE A 215 -9.53 2.93 10.07
C PHE A 215 -10.16 4.21 9.50
N THR A 216 -11.49 4.35 9.60
CA THR A 216 -12.20 5.56 9.17
C THR A 216 -11.83 6.77 10.03
N ILE A 217 -11.82 6.61 11.35
CA ILE A 217 -11.41 7.68 12.28
C ILE A 217 -9.96 8.08 12.02
N LEU A 218 -9.06 7.10 11.84
CA LEU A 218 -7.66 7.39 11.57
C LEU A 218 -7.43 8.04 10.20
N MET A 219 -8.20 7.67 9.17
CA MET A 219 -8.16 8.38 7.88
C MET A 219 -8.50 9.86 8.05
N LEU A 220 -9.51 10.20 8.85
CA LEU A 220 -9.85 11.60 9.13
C LEU A 220 -8.75 12.29 9.95
N HIS A 221 -8.26 11.64 11.01
CA HIS A 221 -7.22 12.16 11.89
C HIS A 221 -5.91 12.51 11.16
N PHE A 222 -5.50 11.69 10.19
CA PHE A 222 -4.33 11.96 9.35
C PHE A 222 -4.64 12.86 8.15
N GLY A 223 -5.86 12.79 7.61
CA GLY A 223 -6.28 13.52 6.42
C GLY A 223 -6.54 15.00 6.66
N VAL A 224 -7.20 15.36 7.76
CA VAL A 224 -7.59 16.76 8.06
C VAL A 224 -6.37 17.69 8.15
N PRO A 225 -5.32 17.38 8.93
CA PRO A 225 -4.16 18.28 9.06
C PRO A 225 -3.30 18.29 7.80
N LEU A 226 -3.29 17.19 7.04
CA LEU A 226 -2.59 17.09 5.76
C LEU A 226 -3.20 18.01 4.70
N ILE A 227 -4.54 18.10 4.67
CA ILE A 227 -5.27 18.96 3.74
C ILE A 227 -5.24 20.41 4.19
N GLY A 228 -5.42 20.66 5.49
CA GLY A 228 -5.47 22.02 6.05
C GLY A 228 -4.12 22.75 6.07
N GLY A 229 -2.99 22.03 6.09
CA GLY A 229 -1.66 22.63 5.94
C GLY A 229 -1.17 23.48 7.13
N TYR A 230 -1.97 23.60 8.19
CA TYR A 230 -1.67 24.32 9.44
C TYR A 230 -0.78 23.50 10.40
N CYS A 231 -0.58 22.21 10.13
CA CYS A 231 0.11 21.31 11.06
C CYS A 231 1.61 21.22 10.77
N GLU A 232 2.42 21.49 11.79
CA GLU A 232 3.89 21.38 11.76
C GLU A 232 4.38 19.92 11.80
N PHE A 233 3.50 18.96 12.07
CA PHE A 233 3.84 17.56 12.00
C PHE A 233 4.27 17.17 10.57
N PRO A 234 5.28 16.27 10.38
CA PRO A 234 5.81 16.01 9.06
C PRO A 234 4.73 15.48 8.10
N LYS A 235 4.45 16.26 7.05
CA LYS A 235 3.37 15.99 6.09
C LYS A 235 3.52 14.63 5.40
N VAL A 236 4.77 14.17 5.20
CA VAL A 236 5.08 12.83 4.67
C VAL A 236 4.47 11.74 5.53
N LEU A 237 4.56 11.87 6.85
CA LEU A 237 4.05 10.88 7.79
C LEU A 237 2.52 10.93 7.92
N LEU A 238 1.91 12.13 7.82
CA LEU A 238 0.45 12.25 7.71
C LEU A 238 -0.07 11.55 6.46
N PHE A 239 0.59 11.74 5.32
CA PHE A 239 0.21 11.09 4.06
C PHE A 239 0.40 9.57 4.10
N ILE A 240 1.52 9.09 4.66
CA ILE A 240 1.72 7.64 4.90
C ILE A 240 0.63 7.10 5.81
N GLY A 241 0.32 7.80 6.91
CA GLY A 241 -0.78 7.44 7.81
C GLY A 241 -2.13 7.35 7.09
N LEU A 242 -2.50 8.36 6.29
CA LEU A 242 -3.75 8.37 5.52
C LEU A 242 -3.81 7.20 4.52
N THR A 243 -2.78 7.05 3.68
CA THR A 243 -2.73 6.01 2.65
C THR A 243 -2.71 4.61 3.24
N GLN A 244 -1.99 4.41 4.34
CA GLN A 244 -1.96 3.13 5.06
C GLN A 244 -3.34 2.79 5.64
N ASN A 245 -4.03 3.74 6.27
CA ASN A 245 -5.36 3.51 6.84
C ASN A 245 -6.41 3.26 5.76
N LEU A 246 -6.33 3.96 4.62
CA LEU A 246 -7.16 3.68 3.44
C LEU A 246 -6.90 2.26 2.93
N PHE A 247 -5.64 1.87 2.81
CA PHE A 247 -5.26 0.53 2.39
C PHE A 247 -5.82 -0.55 3.33
N MET A 248 -5.62 -0.39 4.64
CA MET A 248 -6.14 -1.32 5.64
C MET A 248 -7.67 -1.40 5.64
N PHE A 249 -8.36 -0.26 5.47
CA PHE A 249 -9.81 -0.23 5.31
C PHE A 249 -10.28 -1.09 4.13
N THR A 250 -9.64 -0.94 2.95
CA THR A 250 -10.03 -1.72 1.76
C THR A 250 -9.87 -3.23 1.96
N LEU A 251 -8.78 -3.67 2.59
CA LEU A 251 -8.53 -5.10 2.84
C LEU A 251 -9.51 -5.68 3.86
N PHE A 252 -9.80 -4.95 4.94
CA PHE A 252 -10.78 -5.38 5.94
C PHE A 252 -12.21 -5.35 5.38
N ALA A 253 -12.54 -4.40 4.51
CA ALA A 253 -13.84 -4.34 3.85
C ALA A 253 -14.03 -5.53 2.90
N ASP A 254 -13.01 -5.88 2.11
CA ASP A 254 -13.01 -7.09 1.27
C ASP A 254 -13.16 -8.36 2.11
N PHE A 255 -12.41 -8.50 3.20
CA PHE A 255 -12.54 -9.62 4.14
C PHE A 255 -13.95 -9.71 4.73
N TYR A 256 -14.53 -8.57 5.16
CA TYR A 256 -15.87 -8.50 5.74
C TYR A 256 -16.94 -8.93 4.73
N ILE A 257 -16.87 -8.44 3.50
CA ILE A 257 -17.80 -8.79 2.42
C ILE A 257 -17.70 -10.28 2.08
N LYS A 258 -16.49 -10.82 1.95
CA LYS A 258 -16.27 -12.25 1.62
C LYS A 258 -16.75 -13.16 2.75
N THR A 259 -16.48 -12.80 4.00
CA THR A 259 -16.73 -13.67 5.16
C THR A 259 -18.17 -13.61 5.66
N TYR A 260 -18.78 -12.41 5.72
CA TYR A 260 -20.07 -12.19 6.38
C TYR A 260 -21.22 -11.82 5.45
N ILE A 261 -20.94 -11.36 4.23
CA ILE A 261 -21.99 -11.00 3.26
C ILE A 261 -22.14 -12.10 2.20
N THR A 262 -21.02 -12.65 1.72
CA THR A 262 -21.04 -13.64 0.61
C THR A 262 -21.40 -15.06 1.09
N LYS A 263 -21.06 -15.46 2.32
CA LYS A 263 -21.50 -16.75 2.90
C LYS A 263 -23.00 -16.80 3.22
N THR A 264 -23.59 -15.66 3.55
CA THR A 264 -24.99 -15.54 3.97
C THR A 264 -25.96 -15.64 2.79
N LYS A 265 -25.48 -15.54 1.54
CA LYS A 265 -26.31 -15.76 0.35
C LYS A 265 -26.72 -17.21 0.09
N LEU A 266 -26.25 -18.19 0.87
CA LEU A 266 -26.75 -19.57 0.82
C LEU A 266 -27.85 -19.87 1.86
N CYS A 267 -28.14 -18.95 2.79
CA CYS A 267 -29.20 -19.14 3.78
C CYS A 267 -29.65 -17.79 4.36
N PHE A 268 -30.44 -17.04 3.59
CA PHE A 268 -31.57 -16.21 4.05
C PHE A 268 -32.11 -15.43 2.85
N SER A 269 -33.30 -15.82 2.39
CA SER A 269 -34.24 -14.93 1.73
C SER A 269 -34.96 -14.14 2.83
N ALA A 270 -35.35 -12.89 2.54
CA ALA A 270 -35.96 -11.89 3.45
C ALA A 270 -34.98 -11.30 4.49
N SER A 271 -34.85 -10.00 4.78
CA SER A 271 -35.69 -8.84 4.54
C SER A 271 -34.80 -7.59 4.35
N ILE A 272 -35.28 -6.68 3.52
CA ILE A 272 -34.87 -5.28 3.44
C ILE A 272 -35.45 -4.56 4.67
N ILE A 273 -34.85 -3.43 5.05
CA ILE A 273 -35.16 -2.51 6.16
C ILE A 273 -34.15 -2.64 7.30
N THR A 274 -33.15 -1.75 7.29
CA THR A 274 -32.66 -0.90 8.39
C THR A 274 -31.36 -0.23 7.93
N ILE A 275 -31.46 0.70 6.96
CA ILE A 275 -30.41 1.68 6.62
C ILE A 275 -31.12 2.98 6.29
N VAL A 276 -31.63 3.66 7.32
CA VAL A 276 -32.15 5.05 7.19
C VAL A 276 -31.58 5.96 8.29
N ASN A 277 -31.14 5.45 9.44
CA ASN A 277 -30.76 6.31 10.57
C ASN A 277 -29.25 6.63 10.69
N LEU A 278 -28.49 6.66 9.60
CA LEU A 278 -27.11 7.21 9.58
C LEU A 278 -26.98 8.53 8.81
N CYS A 279 -28.08 9.07 8.28
CA CYS A 279 -28.05 10.21 7.36
C CYS A 279 -28.04 11.60 8.04
N GLU A 280 -28.22 11.69 9.37
CA GLU A 280 -28.37 13.00 10.04
C GLU A 280 -27.08 13.55 10.68
N MET A 281 -25.98 12.80 10.68
CA MET A 281 -24.74 13.22 11.36
C MET A 281 -23.63 13.71 10.40
N THR A 282 -23.97 14.24 9.20
CA THR A 282 -22.96 14.57 8.17
C THR A 282 -23.19 15.83 7.33
N THR A 283 -24.14 16.71 7.65
CA THR A 283 -24.42 17.89 6.78
C THR A 283 -23.36 19.00 6.91
N ALA A 284 -22.89 19.32 8.13
CA ALA A 284 -21.87 20.35 8.34
C ALA A 284 -20.47 19.91 7.90
N ALA A 285 -20.09 18.65 8.15
CA ALA A 285 -18.81 18.09 7.73
C ALA A 285 -18.72 17.93 6.20
N MET A 286 -19.83 17.55 5.53
CA MET A 286 -19.89 17.49 4.07
C MET A 286 -19.87 18.89 3.43
N ALA A 287 -20.51 19.89 4.04
CA ALA A 287 -20.44 21.27 3.57
C ALA A 287 -19.02 21.85 3.70
N LEU A 288 -18.33 21.60 4.83
CA LEU A 288 -16.94 22.00 5.04
C LEU A 288 -15.96 21.25 4.12
N LEU A 289 -16.20 19.95 3.85
CA LEU A 289 -15.47 19.15 2.86
C LEU A 289 -15.69 19.71 1.44
N PHE A 290 -16.89 20.18 1.11
CA PHE A 290 -17.24 20.69 -0.22
C PHE A 290 -16.67 22.10 -0.48
N GLU A 291 -16.68 22.98 0.53
CA GLU A 291 -16.05 24.31 0.46
C GLU A 291 -14.51 24.20 0.38
N ASN A 292 -13.88 23.37 1.21
CA ASN A 292 -12.42 23.16 1.16
C ASN A 292 -11.97 22.38 -0.08
N TYR A 293 -12.82 21.49 -0.62
CA TYR A 293 -12.61 20.84 -1.92
C TYR A 293 -12.49 21.86 -3.05
N LYS A 294 -13.35 22.89 -3.05
CA LYS A 294 -13.29 23.95 -4.07
C LYS A 294 -12.00 24.75 -3.96
N GLU A 295 -11.57 25.14 -2.75
CA GLU A 295 -10.30 25.84 -2.54
C GLU A 295 -9.10 25.02 -3.02
N LEU A 296 -8.93 23.76 -2.59
CA LEU A 296 -7.75 22.96 -2.95
C LEU A 296 -7.72 22.60 -4.45
N PHE A 297 -8.85 22.16 -5.00
CA PHE A 297 -8.91 21.72 -6.39
C PHE A 297 -8.80 22.90 -7.34
N PHE A 298 -9.51 24.02 -7.11
CA PHE A 298 -9.49 25.14 -8.05
C PHE A 298 -8.28 26.07 -7.88
N LYS A 299 -7.70 26.20 -6.68
CA LYS A 299 -6.59 27.16 -6.41
C LYS A 299 -5.19 26.58 -6.59
N ARG A 300 -5.02 25.26 -6.48
CA ARG A 300 -3.70 24.59 -6.61
C ARG A 300 -3.56 23.70 -7.84
N ARG A 301 -4.63 23.52 -8.62
CA ARG A 301 -4.54 22.84 -9.92
C ARG A 301 -3.73 23.68 -10.90
N ASP A 302 -3.05 23.00 -11.81
CA ASP A 302 -2.53 23.62 -13.01
C ASP A 302 -3.70 24.00 -13.93
N GLU A 303 -3.87 25.30 -14.19
CA GLU A 303 -4.92 25.82 -15.06
C GLU A 303 -4.86 25.26 -16.48
N ARG A 304 -3.67 24.89 -16.97
CA ARG A 304 -3.48 24.34 -18.33
C ARG A 304 -4.11 22.96 -18.46
N SER A 305 -4.12 22.19 -17.36
CA SER A 305 -4.79 20.89 -17.30
C SER A 305 -6.31 21.01 -17.16
N ALA A 306 -6.83 22.22 -16.88
CA ALA A 306 -8.12 22.36 -16.26
C ALA A 306 -9.31 22.02 -17.15
N GLN A 307 -9.15 22.28 -18.45
CA GLN A 307 -10.16 22.09 -19.48
C GLN A 307 -10.04 20.74 -20.20
N LEU A 308 -9.05 19.91 -19.84
CA LEU A 308 -8.84 18.63 -20.49
C LEU A 308 -9.98 17.66 -20.14
N PRO A 309 -10.47 16.85 -21.10
CA PRO A 309 -11.47 15.83 -20.83
C PRO A 309 -11.01 14.88 -19.72
N LEU A 310 -11.91 14.52 -18.80
CA LEU A 310 -11.66 13.73 -17.58
C LEU A 310 -10.76 14.40 -16.51
N ALA A 311 -10.12 15.53 -16.78
CA ALA A 311 -9.30 16.28 -15.83
C ALA A 311 -10.11 17.29 -14.98
N GLY A 312 -11.37 17.55 -15.35
CA GLY A 312 -12.20 18.59 -14.75
C GLY A 312 -12.76 18.26 -13.36
N SER A 313 -12.82 16.99 -12.97
CA SER A 313 -13.34 16.58 -11.65
C SER A 313 -12.72 15.29 -11.14
N PRO A 314 -12.19 15.25 -9.90
CA PRO A 314 -11.64 14.05 -9.29
C PRO A 314 -12.72 13.04 -8.92
N VAL A 315 -13.97 13.49 -8.70
CA VAL A 315 -15.10 12.62 -8.38
C VAL A 315 -15.36 11.64 -9.53
N LEU A 316 -15.21 12.10 -10.78
CA LEU A 316 -15.36 11.25 -11.95
C LEU A 316 -14.34 10.11 -11.96
N ILE A 317 -13.07 10.41 -11.66
CA ILE A 317 -11.98 9.41 -11.66
C ILE A 317 -12.13 8.43 -10.50
N VAL A 318 -12.47 8.93 -9.31
CA VAL A 318 -12.75 8.06 -8.16
C VAL A 318 -13.95 7.16 -8.47
N GLY A 319 -15.00 7.71 -9.08
CA GLY A 319 -16.17 6.95 -9.55
C GLY A 319 -15.81 5.89 -10.58
N LEU A 320 -14.99 6.23 -11.57
CA LEU A 320 -14.51 5.32 -12.61
C LEU A 320 -13.69 4.17 -12.01
N VAL A 321 -12.70 4.47 -11.16
CA VAL A 321 -11.86 3.45 -10.52
C VAL A 321 -12.70 2.58 -9.58
N THR A 322 -13.67 3.16 -8.87
CA THR A 322 -14.59 2.40 -8.01
C THR A 322 -15.49 1.47 -8.83
N ALA A 323 -16.04 1.96 -9.94
CA ALA A 323 -16.86 1.17 -10.86
C ALA A 323 -16.04 0.05 -11.51
N TYR A 324 -14.82 0.36 -11.93
CA TYR A 324 -13.83 -0.62 -12.39
C TYR A 324 -13.60 -1.70 -11.33
N LEU A 325 -13.19 -1.35 -10.11
CA LEU A 325 -12.93 -2.30 -9.02
C LEU A 325 -14.15 -3.16 -8.72
N TYR A 326 -15.35 -2.56 -8.68
CA TYR A 326 -16.60 -3.27 -8.52
C TYR A 326 -16.84 -4.29 -9.66
N PHE A 327 -16.60 -3.89 -10.91
CA PHE A 327 -16.68 -4.79 -12.06
C PHE A 327 -15.69 -5.95 -11.93
N VAL A 328 -14.40 -5.66 -11.75
CA VAL A 328 -13.35 -6.70 -11.81
C VAL A 328 -13.43 -7.69 -10.66
N LEU A 329 -13.70 -7.19 -9.45
CA LEU A 329 -13.62 -7.99 -8.23
C LEU A 329 -14.95 -8.66 -7.87
N ARG A 330 -16.08 -8.13 -8.36
CA ARG A 330 -17.40 -8.57 -7.89
C ARG A 330 -18.38 -8.87 -9.01
N TRP A 331 -18.77 -7.87 -9.79
CA TRP A 331 -19.87 -8.03 -10.75
C TRP A 331 -19.47 -8.93 -11.92
N GLY A 332 -18.35 -8.65 -12.57
CA GLY A 332 -17.88 -9.37 -13.76
C GLY A 332 -17.62 -10.85 -13.50
N PRO A 333 -16.88 -11.26 -12.44
CA PRO A 333 -16.69 -12.66 -12.12
C PRO A 333 -18.02 -13.39 -11.87
N ARG A 334 -18.97 -12.77 -11.16
CA ARG A 334 -20.31 -13.33 -10.88
C ARG A 334 -21.14 -13.49 -12.15
N TYR A 335 -21.14 -12.47 -13.00
CA TYR A 335 -21.81 -12.48 -14.30
C TYR A 335 -21.28 -13.62 -15.19
N MET A 336 -19.98 -13.90 -15.10
CA MET A 336 -19.33 -14.93 -15.90
C MET A 336 -19.50 -16.36 -15.36
N ILE A 337 -19.93 -16.60 -14.11
CA ILE A 337 -19.96 -17.96 -13.50
C ILE A 337 -20.66 -18.97 -14.42
N ASN A 338 -21.88 -18.64 -14.88
CA ASN A 338 -22.73 -19.53 -15.68
C ASN A 338 -22.56 -19.34 -17.21
N ARG A 339 -21.54 -18.59 -17.65
CA ARG A 339 -21.32 -18.30 -19.08
C ARG A 339 -20.04 -18.93 -19.60
N LYS A 340 -20.01 -19.25 -20.90
CA LYS A 340 -18.75 -19.60 -21.59
C LYS A 340 -17.86 -18.34 -21.70
N PRO A 341 -16.52 -18.48 -21.69
CA PRO A 341 -15.62 -17.34 -21.86
C PRO A 341 -15.84 -16.69 -23.22
N PHE A 342 -15.88 -15.36 -23.27
CA PHE A 342 -16.04 -14.62 -24.53
C PHE A 342 -14.84 -14.80 -25.45
N ASP A 343 -15.07 -14.93 -26.75
CA ASP A 343 -13.99 -14.97 -27.74
C ASP A 343 -13.59 -13.55 -28.17
N LEU A 344 -12.73 -12.93 -27.37
CA LEU A 344 -12.25 -11.57 -27.58
C LEU A 344 -10.90 -11.53 -28.31
N ARG A 345 -10.50 -12.58 -29.04
CA ARG A 345 -9.15 -12.67 -29.63
C ARG A 345 -8.82 -11.51 -30.56
N ASN A 346 -9.71 -11.19 -31.51
CA ASN A 346 -9.47 -10.11 -32.47
C ASN A 346 -9.45 -8.74 -31.81
N ILE A 347 -10.32 -8.52 -30.82
CA ILE A 347 -10.34 -7.29 -30.01
C ILE A 347 -9.02 -7.15 -29.23
N ILE A 348 -8.54 -8.21 -28.59
CA ILE A 348 -7.28 -8.20 -27.83
C ILE A 348 -6.07 -7.99 -28.77
N LYS A 349 -6.08 -8.57 -29.98
CA LYS A 349 -5.04 -8.33 -31.00
C LYS A 349 -4.99 -6.85 -31.38
N ALA A 350 -6.14 -6.27 -31.74
CA ALA A 350 -6.24 -4.87 -32.11
C ALA A 350 -5.86 -3.94 -30.94
N TYR A 351 -6.36 -4.23 -29.74
CA TYR A 351 -6.04 -3.48 -28.53
C TYR A 351 -4.54 -3.52 -28.18
N ASN A 352 -3.91 -4.69 -28.20
CA ASN A 352 -2.48 -4.80 -27.91
C ASN A 352 -1.64 -4.08 -28.97
N LEU A 353 -2.01 -4.18 -30.26
CA LEU A 353 -1.32 -3.47 -31.33
C LEU A 353 -1.46 -1.95 -31.16
N PHE A 354 -2.66 -1.47 -30.85
CA PHE A 354 -2.90 -0.06 -30.54
C PHE A 354 -2.06 0.40 -29.34
N GLN A 355 -2.03 -0.37 -28.26
CA GLN A 355 -1.21 -0.08 -27.08
C GLN A 355 0.29 -0.02 -27.43
N VAL A 356 0.80 -0.91 -28.28
CA VAL A 356 2.19 -0.83 -28.77
C VAL A 356 2.43 0.50 -29.48
N VAL A 357 1.61 0.83 -30.47
CA VAL A 357 1.76 2.05 -31.27
C VAL A 357 1.66 3.29 -30.40
N ALA A 358 0.64 3.38 -29.54
CA ALA A 358 0.40 4.54 -28.68
C ALA A 358 1.53 4.75 -27.66
N ASN A 359 2.01 3.69 -27.01
CA ASN A 359 3.14 3.78 -26.09
C ASN A 359 4.45 4.12 -26.83
N SER A 360 4.69 3.56 -28.02
CA SER A 360 5.87 3.88 -28.83
C SER A 360 5.88 5.33 -29.30
N ILE A 361 4.76 5.86 -29.79
CA ILE A 361 4.65 7.27 -30.19
C ILE A 361 4.91 8.19 -28.99
N LEU A 362 4.29 7.91 -27.84
CA LEU A 362 4.48 8.74 -26.65
C LEU A 362 5.93 8.67 -26.14
N PHE A 363 6.54 7.48 -26.13
CA PHE A 363 7.95 7.30 -25.79
C PHE A 363 8.85 8.13 -26.70
N LEU A 364 8.69 8.03 -28.03
CA LEU A 364 9.52 8.75 -29.01
C LEU A 364 9.38 10.27 -28.88
N ARG A 365 8.16 10.77 -28.63
CA ARG A 365 7.95 12.22 -28.42
C ARG A 365 8.58 12.72 -27.12
N ILE A 366 8.42 12.00 -26.01
CA ILE A 366 9.07 12.37 -24.74
C ILE A 366 10.59 12.27 -24.89
N PHE A 367 11.10 11.22 -25.55
CA PHE A 367 12.53 11.02 -25.78
C PHE A 367 13.11 12.17 -26.61
N TYR A 368 12.51 12.50 -27.75
CA TYR A 368 12.94 13.61 -28.59
C TYR A 368 12.93 14.94 -27.82
N ASN A 369 11.87 15.22 -27.05
CA ASN A 369 11.80 16.46 -26.29
C ASN A 369 12.87 16.52 -25.18
N VAL A 370 13.02 15.46 -24.39
CA VAL A 370 13.97 15.42 -23.26
C VAL A 370 15.43 15.45 -23.72
N PHE A 371 15.79 14.74 -24.80
CA PHE A 371 17.18 14.57 -25.21
C PHE A 371 17.63 15.49 -26.35
N VAL A 372 16.70 16.04 -27.14
CA VAL A 372 17.03 16.86 -28.33
C VAL A 372 16.54 18.30 -28.19
N GLN A 373 15.31 18.52 -27.73
CA GLN A 373 14.74 19.88 -27.65
C GLN A 373 15.07 20.60 -26.34
N TYR A 374 15.13 19.87 -25.22
CA TYR A 374 15.39 20.47 -23.92
C TYR A 374 16.90 20.63 -23.73
N ASN A 375 17.44 21.78 -24.15
CA ASN A 375 18.88 22.09 -24.06
C ASN A 375 19.47 21.94 -22.64
N GLU A 376 18.65 22.06 -21.58
CA GLU A 376 19.09 21.98 -20.18
C GLU A 376 18.14 21.09 -19.34
N PHE A 377 17.89 19.85 -19.76
CA PHE A 377 17.16 18.90 -18.90
C PHE A 377 18.05 18.40 -17.75
N SER A 378 17.66 18.69 -16.52
CA SER A 378 18.37 18.24 -15.32
C SER A 378 17.89 16.87 -14.88
N PHE A 379 18.68 15.83 -15.12
CA PHE A 379 18.43 14.48 -14.56
C PHE A 379 18.57 14.43 -13.04
N HIS A 380 19.11 15.49 -12.41
CA HIS A 380 19.22 15.57 -10.96
C HIS A 380 18.00 16.25 -10.32
N CYS A 381 17.55 17.39 -10.84
CA CYS A 381 16.39 18.09 -10.32
C CYS A 381 15.73 18.88 -11.45
N GLN A 382 14.76 18.25 -12.12
CA GLN A 382 14.01 18.93 -13.17
C GLN A 382 12.77 19.60 -12.61
N LEU A 383 12.73 20.93 -12.69
CA LEU A 383 11.54 21.71 -12.32
C LEU A 383 10.46 21.64 -13.40
N ILE A 384 9.23 21.91 -12.97
CA ILE A 384 8.05 21.97 -13.83
C ILE A 384 8.00 23.37 -14.44
N ASP A 385 7.84 23.45 -15.76
CA ASP A 385 7.53 24.70 -16.43
C ASP A 385 6.00 24.91 -16.38
N TYR A 386 5.53 25.85 -15.56
CA TYR A 386 4.10 26.22 -15.46
C TYR A 386 3.65 27.24 -16.50
N SER A 387 4.55 27.74 -17.34
CA SER A 387 4.20 28.71 -18.39
C SER A 387 3.39 28.05 -19.51
N ARG A 388 2.68 28.88 -20.30
CA ARG A 388 2.02 28.42 -21.54
C ARG A 388 2.98 28.42 -22.75
N SER A 389 4.27 28.23 -22.50
CA SER A 389 5.28 28.04 -23.54
C SER A 389 5.04 26.72 -24.29
N GLN A 390 5.65 26.57 -25.48
CA GLN A 390 5.60 25.29 -26.21
C GLN A 390 6.05 24.12 -25.34
N ARG A 391 7.12 24.31 -24.57
CA ARG A 391 7.64 23.33 -23.60
C ARG A 391 6.61 23.00 -22.53
N GLY A 392 6.08 24.01 -21.84
CA GLY A 392 5.11 23.81 -20.77
C GLY A 392 3.84 23.08 -21.25
N MET A 393 3.34 23.43 -22.44
CA MET A 393 2.18 22.77 -23.04
C MET A 393 2.47 21.35 -23.53
N ASP A 394 3.68 21.08 -24.04
CA ASP A 394 4.12 19.73 -24.39
C ASP A 394 4.19 18.83 -23.14
N GLU A 395 4.69 19.33 -22.01
CA GLU A 395 4.73 18.58 -20.75
C GLU A 395 3.32 18.20 -20.24
N VAL A 396 2.36 19.13 -20.33
CA VAL A 396 0.95 18.86 -20.04
C VAL A 396 0.37 17.81 -21.00
N PHE A 397 0.66 17.93 -22.30
CA PHE A 397 0.22 16.96 -23.29
C PHE A 397 0.77 15.57 -23.01
N PHE A 398 2.06 15.44 -22.66
CA PHE A 398 2.67 14.15 -22.33
C PHE A 398 2.06 13.52 -21.08
N SER A 399 1.85 14.31 -20.02
CA SER A 399 1.16 13.85 -18.82
C SER A 399 -0.28 13.42 -19.10
N TYR A 400 -0.98 14.14 -19.96
CA TYR A 400 -2.36 13.80 -20.35
C TYR A 400 -2.43 12.53 -21.17
N ALA A 401 -1.58 12.39 -22.19
CA ALA A 401 -1.50 11.19 -23.01
C ALA A 401 -1.11 9.97 -22.16
N TYR A 402 -0.19 10.14 -21.21
CA TYR A 402 0.22 9.09 -20.28
C TYR A 402 -0.92 8.67 -19.35
N PHE A 403 -1.67 9.62 -18.80
CA PHE A 403 -2.88 9.37 -18.02
C PHE A 403 -3.93 8.59 -18.84
N GLY A 404 -4.15 8.99 -20.10
CA GLY A 404 -5.02 8.28 -21.04
C GLY A 404 -4.61 6.82 -21.24
N LEU A 405 -3.31 6.56 -21.40
CA LEU A 405 -2.78 5.19 -21.49
C LEU A 405 -3.05 4.38 -20.21
N LYS A 406 -2.91 4.97 -19.03
CA LYS A 406 -3.23 4.26 -17.77
C LYS A 406 -4.73 3.94 -17.64
N LEU A 407 -5.60 4.81 -18.14
CA LEU A 407 -7.04 4.52 -18.23
C LEU A 407 -7.31 3.35 -19.17
N LEU A 408 -6.63 3.32 -20.33
CA LEU A 408 -6.75 2.22 -21.30
C LEU A 408 -6.22 0.90 -20.73
N ASP A 409 -5.16 0.94 -19.92
CA ASP A 409 -4.59 -0.22 -19.23
C ASP A 409 -5.62 -0.93 -18.32
N LEU A 410 -6.71 -0.27 -17.91
CA LEU A 410 -7.80 -0.92 -17.16
C LEU A 410 -8.54 -1.99 -17.98
N ALA A 411 -8.50 -1.91 -19.31
CA ALA A 411 -9.14 -2.89 -20.19
C ALA A 411 -8.52 -4.30 -20.06
N ASP A 412 -7.24 -4.40 -19.68
CA ASP A 412 -6.53 -5.68 -19.50
C ASP A 412 -7.26 -6.62 -18.54
N THR A 413 -7.63 -6.11 -17.37
CA THR A 413 -8.35 -6.91 -16.37
C THR A 413 -9.77 -7.23 -16.80
N ILE A 414 -10.43 -6.31 -17.51
CA ILE A 414 -11.77 -6.55 -18.07
C ILE A 414 -11.69 -7.76 -19.02
N PHE A 415 -10.68 -7.80 -19.91
CA PHE A 415 -10.45 -8.95 -20.78
C PHE A 415 -10.17 -10.24 -19.99
N PHE A 416 -9.41 -10.19 -18.89
CA PHE A 416 -9.18 -11.36 -18.04
C PHE A 416 -10.47 -11.90 -17.43
N VAL A 417 -11.33 -11.01 -16.92
CA VAL A 417 -12.63 -11.40 -16.34
C VAL A 417 -13.54 -12.02 -17.38
N LEU A 418 -13.72 -11.36 -18.53
CA LEU A 418 -14.58 -11.83 -19.62
C LEU A 418 -14.09 -13.14 -20.27
N ARG A 419 -12.79 -13.43 -20.19
CA ARG A 419 -12.20 -14.70 -20.67
C ARG A 419 -12.04 -15.77 -19.60
N LYS A 420 -12.58 -15.56 -18.38
CA LYS A 420 -12.44 -16.46 -17.23
C LYS A 420 -10.97 -16.76 -16.86
N LYS A 421 -10.06 -15.81 -17.05
CA LYS A 421 -8.64 -15.90 -16.70
C LYS A 421 -8.37 -15.33 -15.30
N GLN A 422 -9.14 -15.78 -14.30
CA GLN A 422 -9.09 -15.21 -12.95
C GLN A 422 -7.73 -15.34 -12.25
N SER A 423 -6.91 -16.34 -12.61
CA SER A 423 -5.54 -16.46 -12.12
C SER A 423 -4.64 -15.27 -12.51
N HIS A 424 -5.01 -14.50 -13.54
CA HIS A 424 -4.29 -13.30 -13.98
C HIS A 424 -4.77 -12.03 -13.26
N VAL A 425 -5.97 -12.04 -12.68
CA VAL A 425 -6.50 -10.95 -11.83
C VAL A 425 -5.87 -11.05 -10.45
N SER A 426 -4.55 -10.84 -10.41
CA SER A 426 -3.74 -10.87 -9.20
C SER A 426 -3.86 -9.55 -8.43
N PHE A 427 -3.57 -9.61 -7.13
CA PHE A 427 -3.47 -8.41 -6.29
C PHE A 427 -2.51 -7.37 -6.90
N LEU A 428 -1.30 -7.80 -7.29
CA LEU A 428 -0.29 -6.93 -7.90
C LEU A 428 -0.88 -6.14 -9.08
N HIS A 429 -1.59 -6.83 -9.96
CA HIS A 429 -2.12 -6.24 -11.19
C HIS A 429 -3.29 -5.29 -10.91
N VAL A 430 -4.28 -5.69 -10.10
CA VAL A 430 -5.41 -4.80 -9.76
C VAL A 430 -4.95 -3.58 -8.94
N TYR A 431 -4.03 -3.78 -7.99
CA TYR A 431 -3.44 -2.70 -7.19
C TYR A 431 -2.71 -1.69 -8.09
N HIS A 432 -1.79 -2.16 -8.92
CA HIS A 432 -1.01 -1.32 -9.81
C HIS A 432 -1.91 -0.53 -10.77
N HIS A 433 -2.82 -1.20 -11.49
CA HIS A 433 -3.66 -0.53 -12.49
C HIS A 433 -4.62 0.51 -11.87
N SER A 434 -5.18 0.22 -10.68
CA SER A 434 -6.07 1.17 -10.00
C SER A 434 -5.32 2.38 -9.46
N LEU A 435 -4.17 2.13 -8.81
CA LEU A 435 -3.38 3.18 -8.20
C LEU A 435 -2.75 4.09 -9.26
N MET A 436 -2.19 3.52 -10.33
CA MET A 436 -1.54 4.31 -11.39
C MET A 436 -2.50 5.29 -12.06
N VAL A 437 -3.78 4.96 -12.22
CA VAL A 437 -4.80 5.90 -12.75
C VAL A 437 -5.00 7.09 -11.82
N ILE A 438 -5.14 6.85 -10.51
CA ILE A 438 -5.30 7.93 -9.52
C ILE A 438 -4.03 8.78 -9.45
N THR A 439 -2.87 8.13 -9.40
CA THR A 439 -1.56 8.80 -9.33
C THR A 439 -1.31 9.69 -10.54
N THR A 440 -1.55 9.18 -11.74
CA THR A 440 -1.31 9.93 -12.98
C THR A 440 -2.33 11.04 -13.18
N TYR A 441 -3.57 10.86 -12.72
CA TYR A 441 -4.54 11.95 -12.62
C TYR A 441 -4.03 13.06 -11.71
N CYS A 442 -3.61 12.75 -10.47
CA CYS A 442 -3.10 13.78 -9.56
C CYS A 442 -1.80 14.41 -10.10
N GLY A 443 -0.94 13.62 -10.76
CA GLY A 443 0.25 14.11 -11.44
C GLY A 443 -0.09 15.11 -12.55
N LEU A 444 -1.08 14.81 -13.40
CA LEU A 444 -1.57 15.70 -14.44
C LEU A 444 -2.13 17.02 -13.87
N ILE A 445 -2.87 16.96 -12.76
CA ILE A 445 -3.53 18.13 -12.19
C ILE A 445 -2.57 19.04 -11.42
N PHE A 446 -1.58 18.48 -10.72
CA PHE A 446 -0.74 19.24 -9.79
C PHE A 446 0.71 19.41 -10.24
N VAL A 447 1.26 18.44 -10.97
CA VAL A 447 2.67 18.46 -11.42
C VAL A 447 2.82 17.90 -12.83
N PRO A 448 2.15 18.50 -13.85
CA PRO A 448 2.22 18.00 -15.21
C PRO A 448 3.57 18.32 -15.84
N GLY A 449 4.57 17.48 -15.58
CA GLY A 449 5.89 17.60 -16.21
C GLY A 449 7.08 17.52 -15.25
N GLY A 450 8.16 18.18 -15.65
CA GLY A 450 9.42 18.22 -14.93
C GLY A 450 10.00 16.85 -14.58
N HIS A 451 10.34 16.65 -13.30
CA HIS A 451 10.97 15.41 -12.79
C HIS A 451 10.16 14.14 -13.05
N VAL A 452 8.83 14.25 -13.18
CA VAL A 452 7.90 13.12 -13.39
C VAL A 452 7.95 12.60 -14.83
N LEU A 453 8.42 13.38 -15.81
CA LEU A 453 8.53 12.95 -17.21
C LEU A 453 9.38 11.69 -17.38
N MET A 454 10.40 11.52 -16.53
CA MET A 454 11.25 10.32 -16.52
C MET A 454 10.45 9.04 -16.25
N LEU A 455 9.42 9.12 -15.40
CA LEU A 455 8.53 7.99 -15.13
C LEU A 455 7.73 7.63 -16.39
N GLY A 456 7.17 8.65 -17.07
CA GLY A 456 6.44 8.47 -18.33
C GLY A 456 7.32 7.87 -19.44
N LEU A 457 8.54 8.38 -19.58
CA LEU A 457 9.52 7.92 -20.58
C LEU A 457 9.82 6.42 -20.42
N TRP A 458 10.27 5.98 -19.25
CA TRP A 458 10.61 4.56 -19.07
C TRP A 458 9.38 3.65 -19.04
N ASN A 459 8.26 4.12 -18.48
CA ASN A 459 7.05 3.30 -18.44
C ASN A 459 6.48 3.04 -19.84
N THR A 460 6.43 4.05 -20.69
CA THR A 460 5.94 3.90 -22.07
C THR A 460 6.84 2.98 -22.90
N LEU A 461 8.16 3.06 -22.75
CA LEU A 461 9.08 2.10 -23.38
C LEU A 461 8.78 0.66 -22.94
N VAL A 462 8.73 0.42 -21.63
CA VAL A 462 8.51 -0.93 -21.09
C VAL A 462 7.10 -1.45 -21.44
N HIS A 463 6.09 -0.58 -21.44
CA HIS A 463 4.73 -0.93 -21.86
C HIS A 463 4.68 -1.25 -23.36
N ALA A 464 5.41 -0.54 -24.22
CA ALA A 464 5.49 -0.89 -25.64
C ALA A 464 6.04 -2.31 -25.84
N VAL A 465 7.12 -2.67 -25.13
CA VAL A 465 7.71 -4.03 -25.19
C VAL A 465 6.76 -5.08 -24.58
N MET A 466 6.10 -4.76 -23.47
CA MET A 466 5.15 -5.66 -22.80
C MET A 466 3.91 -5.94 -23.64
N TYR A 467 3.29 -4.90 -24.22
CA TYR A 467 2.13 -5.08 -25.09
C TYR A 467 2.50 -5.75 -26.40
N PHE A 468 3.73 -5.57 -26.89
CA PHE A 468 4.24 -6.33 -28.03
C PHE A 468 4.35 -7.82 -27.71
N TYR A 469 4.84 -8.17 -26.51
CA TYR A 469 4.80 -9.55 -26.02
C TYR A 469 3.35 -10.09 -25.97
N TYR A 470 2.40 -9.32 -25.42
CA TYR A 470 1.00 -9.75 -25.37
C TYR A 470 0.37 -9.89 -26.76
N PHE A 471 0.68 -9.00 -27.70
CA PHE A 471 0.28 -9.10 -29.09
C PHE A 471 0.77 -10.40 -29.72
N LEU A 472 2.07 -10.72 -29.61
CA LEU A 472 2.65 -11.96 -30.14
C LEU A 472 1.99 -13.22 -29.54
N THR A 473 1.73 -13.22 -28.23
CA THR A 473 1.01 -14.35 -27.59
C THR A 473 -0.44 -14.47 -28.04
N SER A 474 -1.07 -13.38 -28.46
CA SER A 474 -2.45 -13.37 -28.95
C SER A 474 -2.59 -13.87 -30.41
N LEU A 475 -1.49 -13.89 -31.17
CA LEU A 475 -1.44 -14.46 -32.53
C LEU A 475 -1.45 -16.00 -32.55
N GLY A 476 -1.35 -16.66 -31.39
CA GLY A 476 -1.32 -18.12 -31.29
C GLY A 476 0.08 -18.70 -31.39
N THR A 477 1.12 -17.86 -31.45
CA THR A 477 2.51 -18.27 -31.31
C THR A 477 2.68 -19.06 -30.01
N SER A 478 3.13 -20.32 -30.11
CA SER A 478 3.33 -21.18 -28.94
C SER A 478 4.21 -20.47 -27.91
N LYS A 479 3.88 -20.60 -26.61
CA LYS A 479 4.68 -20.04 -25.51
C LYS A 479 6.16 -20.45 -25.59
N ASN A 480 6.46 -21.57 -26.23
CA ASN A 480 7.82 -22.07 -26.44
C ASN A 480 8.64 -21.22 -27.42
N ASN A 481 8.02 -20.47 -28.34
CA ASN A 481 8.74 -19.64 -29.31
C ASN A 481 9.11 -18.26 -28.74
N ILE A 482 8.54 -17.83 -27.61
CA ILE A 482 8.82 -16.51 -27.00
C ILE A 482 9.71 -16.69 -25.77
N TRP A 483 10.97 -17.05 -26.02
CA TRP A 483 11.98 -17.36 -25.00
C TRP A 483 12.36 -16.17 -24.10
N TRP A 484 12.09 -14.94 -24.52
CA TRP A 484 12.55 -13.72 -23.85
C TRP A 484 11.58 -13.17 -22.78
N LYS A 485 10.52 -13.91 -22.42
CA LYS A 485 9.57 -13.51 -21.36
C LYS A 485 10.27 -13.13 -20.03
N GLN A 486 11.31 -13.88 -19.64
CA GLN A 486 12.05 -13.58 -18.41
C GLN A 486 12.84 -12.27 -18.52
N HIS A 487 13.37 -11.94 -19.71
CA HIS A 487 14.07 -10.69 -19.97
C HIS A 487 13.13 -9.49 -19.90
N LEU A 488 11.87 -9.63 -20.33
CA LEU A 488 10.84 -8.61 -20.13
C LEU A 488 10.63 -8.30 -18.64
N THR A 489 10.50 -9.33 -17.79
CA THR A 489 10.35 -9.10 -16.34
C THR A 489 11.60 -8.47 -15.72
N ARG A 490 12.80 -8.81 -16.20
CA ARG A 490 14.05 -8.14 -15.77
C ARG A 490 14.08 -6.67 -16.19
N LEU A 491 13.61 -6.35 -17.39
CA LEU A 491 13.49 -4.96 -17.87
C LEU A 491 12.55 -4.13 -16.96
N GLN A 492 11.41 -4.70 -16.56
CA GLN A 492 10.48 -4.07 -15.60
C GLN A 492 11.15 -3.81 -14.24
N LEU A 493 11.93 -4.76 -13.72
CA LEU A 493 12.67 -4.57 -12.46
C LEU A 493 13.73 -3.46 -12.57
N ILE A 494 14.49 -3.43 -13.66
CA ILE A 494 15.50 -2.39 -13.93
C ILE A 494 14.84 -1.01 -13.98
N GLN A 495 13.69 -0.90 -14.65
CA GLN A 495 12.90 0.33 -14.69
C GLN A 495 12.58 0.82 -13.27
N PHE A 496 12.05 -0.04 -12.39
CA PHE A 496 11.67 0.39 -11.03
C PHE A 496 12.88 0.79 -10.18
N ILE A 497 14.02 0.10 -10.34
CA ILE A 497 15.28 0.47 -9.66
C ILE A 497 15.74 1.86 -10.13
N HIS A 498 15.74 2.11 -11.44
CA HIS A 498 16.13 3.40 -11.99
C HIS A 498 15.18 4.51 -11.53
N ILE A 499 13.87 4.29 -11.55
CA ILE A 499 12.87 5.25 -11.07
C ILE A 499 13.06 5.53 -9.57
N ALA A 500 13.27 4.50 -8.75
CA ALA A 500 13.56 4.68 -7.33
C ALA A 500 14.82 5.54 -7.11
N PHE A 501 15.89 5.28 -7.87
CA PHE A 501 17.10 6.10 -7.80
C PHE A 501 16.84 7.56 -8.25
N HIS A 502 16.13 7.76 -9.36
CA HIS A 502 15.80 9.06 -9.94
C HIS A 502 14.98 9.93 -8.99
N PHE A 503 13.98 9.37 -8.30
CA PHE A 503 13.20 10.10 -7.30
C PHE A 503 13.88 10.18 -5.93
N GLY A 504 14.77 9.24 -5.59
CA GLY A 504 15.48 9.20 -4.31
C GLY A 504 16.69 10.14 -4.24
N ARG A 505 17.47 10.26 -5.31
CA ARG A 505 18.68 11.10 -5.34
C ARG A 505 18.46 12.57 -4.95
N PRO A 506 17.42 13.27 -5.43
CA PRO A 506 17.19 14.68 -5.08
C PRO A 506 16.72 14.86 -3.63
N LEU A 507 16.15 13.81 -3.00
CA LEU A 507 15.80 13.81 -1.59
C LEU A 507 17.03 13.77 -0.68
N LEU A 508 18.15 13.23 -1.18
CA LEU A 508 19.41 13.11 -0.44
C LEU A 508 20.28 14.36 -0.56
N SER A 509 20.15 15.14 -1.65
CA SER A 509 20.93 16.37 -1.83
C SER A 509 20.31 17.59 -1.18
N GLY A 510 19.00 17.62 -0.94
CA GLY A 510 18.31 18.74 -0.27
C GLY A 510 18.12 20.00 -1.13
N ASP A 511 18.89 20.16 -2.20
CA ASP A 511 18.93 21.39 -3.01
C ASP A 511 17.83 21.47 -4.10
N CYS A 512 16.96 20.46 -4.19
CA CYS A 512 15.98 20.39 -5.27
C CYS A 512 14.69 21.16 -4.95
N LYS A 513 14.42 22.22 -5.74
CA LYS A 513 13.18 23.03 -5.63
C LYS A 513 11.93 22.34 -6.20
N PHE A 514 12.06 21.14 -6.76
CA PHE A 514 10.89 20.37 -7.19
C PHE A 514 10.07 19.97 -5.95
N PRO A 515 8.73 19.98 -6.00
CA PRO A 515 7.89 19.65 -4.85
C PRO A 515 8.28 18.35 -4.14
N THR A 516 8.78 18.48 -2.91
CA THR A 516 9.34 17.36 -2.13
C THR A 516 8.34 16.23 -1.88
N PHE A 517 7.05 16.57 -1.77
CA PHE A 517 5.95 15.59 -1.66
C PHE A 517 5.97 14.59 -2.84
N TRP A 518 6.09 15.10 -4.06
CA TRP A 518 6.03 14.29 -5.27
C TRP A 518 7.31 13.45 -5.47
N LEU A 519 8.44 13.91 -4.94
CA LEU A 519 9.68 13.11 -4.88
C LEU A 519 9.55 11.91 -3.94
N TRP A 520 9.10 12.13 -2.70
CA TRP A 520 8.87 11.06 -1.73
C TRP A 520 7.83 10.06 -2.23
N TYR A 521 6.74 10.56 -2.82
CA TYR A 521 5.70 9.72 -3.39
C TYR A 521 6.26 8.81 -4.50
N GLY A 522 6.98 9.39 -5.48
CA GLY A 522 7.61 8.63 -6.56
C GLY A 522 8.60 7.58 -6.05
N PHE A 523 9.41 7.93 -5.05
CA PHE A 523 10.39 7.03 -4.43
C PHE A 523 9.73 5.84 -3.72
N ILE A 524 8.81 6.11 -2.78
CA ILE A 524 8.14 5.06 -2.00
C ILE A 524 7.34 4.14 -2.92
N GLN A 525 6.63 4.72 -3.89
CA GLN A 525 5.85 3.95 -4.86
C GLN A 525 6.73 3.04 -5.70
N ALA A 526 7.90 3.52 -6.17
CA ALA A 526 8.84 2.72 -6.93
C ALA A 526 9.40 1.54 -6.10
N ILE A 527 9.76 1.77 -4.84
CA ILE A 527 10.22 0.70 -3.94
C ILE A 527 9.13 -0.33 -3.68
N PHE A 528 7.89 0.11 -3.47
CA PHE A 528 6.77 -0.79 -3.21
C PHE A 528 6.46 -1.68 -4.42
N VAL A 529 6.37 -1.09 -5.62
CA VAL A 529 6.13 -1.84 -6.87
C VAL A 529 7.31 -2.77 -7.17
N LEU A 530 8.55 -2.33 -6.94
CA LEU A 530 9.74 -3.18 -7.05
C LEU A 530 9.63 -4.41 -6.15
N ALA A 531 9.22 -4.25 -4.89
CA ALA A 531 9.07 -5.37 -3.97
C ALA A 531 8.01 -6.38 -4.42
N LEU A 532 6.87 -5.89 -4.94
CA LEU A 532 5.81 -6.76 -5.46
C LEU A 532 6.24 -7.51 -6.73
N PHE A 533 6.95 -6.83 -7.65
CA PHE A 533 7.48 -7.46 -8.86
C PHE A 533 8.61 -8.45 -8.56
N LEU A 534 9.43 -8.19 -7.53
CA LEU A 534 10.46 -9.11 -7.09
C LEU A 534 9.84 -10.39 -6.49
N ASP A 535 8.81 -10.27 -5.65
CA ASP A 535 8.04 -11.42 -5.14
C ASP A 535 7.41 -12.23 -6.29
N PHE A 536 6.83 -11.56 -7.28
CA PHE A 536 6.33 -12.21 -8.49
C PHE A 536 7.43 -12.93 -9.28
N TYR A 537 8.56 -12.28 -9.53
CA TYR A 537 9.69 -12.85 -10.26
C TYR A 537 10.22 -14.12 -9.57
N LEU A 538 10.42 -14.04 -8.24
CA LEU A 538 10.87 -15.17 -7.46
C LEU A 538 9.87 -16.33 -7.54
N LYS A 539 8.58 -16.09 -7.33
CA LYS A 539 7.55 -17.16 -7.40
C LYS A 539 7.43 -17.78 -8.78
N ALA A 540 7.44 -16.96 -9.83
CA ALA A 540 7.20 -17.39 -11.20
C ALA A 540 8.39 -18.17 -11.81
N TYR A 541 9.62 -17.76 -11.50
CA TYR A 541 10.82 -18.29 -12.19
C TYR A 541 11.71 -19.18 -11.29
N SER A 542 11.76 -18.99 -9.96
CA SER A 542 12.58 -19.87 -9.10
C SER A 542 12.00 -21.29 -9.01
N SER A 543 10.66 -21.42 -9.02
CA SER A 543 9.98 -22.73 -9.02
C SER A 543 10.15 -23.50 -10.33
N GLN A 544 10.33 -22.79 -11.46
CA GLN A 544 10.62 -23.41 -12.76
C GLN A 544 12.09 -23.84 -12.87
N GLN A 545 13.03 -23.05 -12.35
CA GLN A 545 14.45 -23.44 -12.27
C GLN A 545 14.65 -24.66 -11.36
N ALA A 546 13.96 -24.72 -10.22
CA ALA A 546 14.00 -25.88 -9.32
C ALA A 546 13.46 -27.16 -9.97
N LYS A 547 12.35 -27.07 -10.73
CA LYS A 547 11.80 -28.21 -11.50
C LYS A 547 12.69 -28.63 -12.66
N GLY A 548 13.30 -27.67 -13.36
CA GLY A 548 14.26 -27.95 -14.44
C GLY A 548 15.53 -28.64 -13.93
N MET A 549 16.06 -28.21 -12.78
CA MET A 549 17.20 -28.87 -12.12
C MET A 549 16.87 -30.26 -11.58
N ALA A 550 15.64 -30.48 -11.10
CA ALA A 550 15.19 -31.81 -10.67
C ALA A 550 15.12 -32.80 -11.85
N ASN A 551 14.49 -32.41 -12.96
CA ASN A 551 14.44 -33.23 -14.18
C ASN A 551 15.82 -33.47 -14.80
N TYR A 552 16.73 -32.49 -14.73
CA TYR A 552 18.11 -32.65 -15.20
C TYR A 552 18.90 -33.64 -14.34
N LYS A 553 18.64 -33.68 -13.02
CA LYS A 553 19.24 -34.67 -12.12
C LYS A 553 18.68 -36.07 -12.35
N GLU A 554 17.37 -36.21 -12.61
CA GLU A 554 16.76 -37.49 -12.99
C GLU A 554 17.31 -38.03 -14.33
N HIS A 555 17.51 -37.16 -15.33
CA HIS A 555 18.06 -37.58 -16.62
C HIS A 555 19.55 -37.95 -16.60
N LYS A 556 20.31 -37.49 -15.59
CA LYS A 556 21.71 -37.92 -15.37
C LYS A 556 21.83 -39.18 -14.50
N SER A 557 20.73 -39.64 -13.91
CA SER A 557 20.67 -40.87 -13.10
C SER A 557 20.04 -42.07 -13.83
N CYS A 558 19.73 -41.92 -15.13
CA CYS A 558 19.36 -43.03 -16.01
C CYS A 558 20.54 -43.44 -16.90
#